data_AF-A0A7Y4B1I0-F1
#
_entry.id   AF-A0A7Y4B1I0-F1
#
_cell.length_a   1.000
_cell.length_b   1.000
_cell.length_c   1.000
_cell.angle_alpha   90.00
_cell.angle_beta   90.00
_cell.angle_gamma   90.00
#
_symmetry.space_group_name_H-M   'P 1'
#
loop_
_entity.id
_entity.type
_entity.pdbx_description
1 polymer ?
#
loop_
_entity_poly.entity_id
_entity_poly.type
_entity_poly.pdbx_seq_one_letter_code
_entity_poly.pdbx_strand_id
1 'polypeptide(L)'
;MNTQLLAGQAIPLTPDGNWLYLKAAQAEIEIYRESSGERVTLGKSSVFNAGEGKHLGRLLISSRTDNQIEIQFGFGTFTPPVEGQSVVVQALPNVVIEQQPAVEIAPNQQLAVNQLPAVELAANQQLGVTTLPPVEFKAPQPVNVQSLPAVTLEAAQVVKVDEQVSSGLVTEAVSVFPHNIAQNATRKAITIKAAKANSASVFIDAFELEAGERITIESTADMTLTGTAGDTVTTMEI
;
A
#
# COMPACT_ATOMS: atom_id res chain seq x y z
N MET A 1 2.56 -22.04 58.39
CA MET A 1 2.15 -23.42 58.62
C MET A 1 0.65 -23.43 58.86
N ASN A 2 -0.09 -24.21 58.08
CA ASN A 2 -1.53 -24.41 58.30
C ASN A 2 -1.73 -25.82 58.80
N THR A 3 -2.43 -25.99 59.91
CA THR A 3 -2.68 -27.32 60.48
C THR A 3 -3.99 -27.35 61.25
N GLN A 4 -4.48 -28.55 61.49
CA GLN A 4 -5.61 -28.80 62.36
C GLN A 4 -5.11 -29.39 63.68
N LEU A 5 -5.50 -28.77 64.79
CA LEU A 5 -5.32 -29.32 66.12
C LEU A 5 -6.59 -30.09 66.51
N LEU A 6 -6.41 -31.28 67.07
CA LEU A 6 -7.49 -32.04 67.72
C LEU A 6 -7.56 -31.67 69.20
N ALA A 7 -8.77 -31.65 69.77
CA ALA A 7 -9.00 -31.31 71.16
C ALA A 7 -8.11 -32.14 72.12
N GLY A 8 -7.33 -31.44 72.95
CA GLY A 8 -6.44 -32.04 73.95
C GLY A 8 -5.14 -32.64 73.39
N GLN A 9 -4.94 -32.69 72.07
CA GLN A 9 -3.70 -33.16 71.47
C GLN A 9 -2.65 -32.05 71.43
N ALA A 10 -1.43 -32.37 71.84
CA ALA A 10 -0.27 -31.50 71.66
C ALA A 10 0.52 -31.92 70.42
N ILE A 11 0.84 -30.96 69.55
CA ILE A 11 1.70 -31.16 68.37
C ILE A 11 3.05 -30.47 68.63
N PRO A 12 4.18 -31.18 68.43
CA PRO A 12 5.50 -30.56 68.52
C PRO A 12 5.77 -29.71 67.27
N LEU A 13 6.23 -28.48 67.48
CA LEU A 13 6.72 -27.57 66.46
C LEU A 13 8.08 -27.00 66.88
N THR A 14 9.08 -27.09 66.00
CA THR A 14 10.38 -26.44 66.21
C THR A 14 10.54 -25.33 65.17
N PRO A 15 9.97 -24.14 65.41
CA PRO A 15 10.08 -23.03 64.47
C PRO A 15 11.50 -22.46 64.47
N ASP A 16 11.99 -22.09 63.28
CA ASP A 16 13.26 -21.40 63.13
C ASP A 16 13.02 -19.88 63.23
N GLY A 17 13.28 -19.33 64.42
CA GLY A 17 12.99 -17.92 64.71
C GLY A 17 12.93 -17.57 66.19
N ASN A 18 12.70 -16.28 66.47
CA ASN A 18 12.52 -15.72 67.82
C ASN A 18 11.06 -15.33 68.12
N TRP A 19 10.19 -15.26 67.11
CA TRP A 19 8.77 -14.97 67.28
C TRP A 19 7.86 -15.95 66.53
N LEU A 20 6.66 -16.16 67.07
CA LEU A 20 5.57 -16.95 66.51
C LEU A 20 4.30 -16.11 66.50
N TYR A 21 3.64 -16.03 65.35
CA TYR A 21 2.40 -15.30 65.13
C TYR A 21 1.26 -16.28 64.82
N LEU A 22 0.17 -16.20 65.58
CA LEU A 22 -1.05 -16.94 65.31
C LEU A 22 -1.95 -16.11 64.39
N LYS A 23 -1.80 -16.30 63.08
CA LYS A 23 -2.52 -15.51 62.07
C LYS A 23 -4.02 -15.83 62.02
N ALA A 24 -4.37 -17.10 62.12
CA ALA A 24 -5.76 -17.55 62.15
C ALA A 24 -5.94 -18.65 63.19
N ALA A 25 -7.05 -18.60 63.92
CA ALA A 25 -7.49 -19.64 64.84
C ALA A 25 -9.00 -19.50 65.06
N GLN A 26 -9.70 -20.62 65.23
CA GLN A 26 -11.13 -20.67 65.58
C GLN A 26 -11.34 -20.54 67.10
N ALA A 27 -10.37 -20.99 67.89
CA ALA A 27 -10.33 -20.88 69.34
C ALA A 27 -8.90 -20.58 69.82
N GLU A 28 -8.72 -20.29 71.11
CA GLU A 28 -7.40 -20.10 71.69
C GLU A 28 -6.56 -21.39 71.64
N ILE A 29 -5.23 -21.22 71.56
CA ILE A 29 -4.25 -22.30 71.65
C ILE A 29 -3.35 -22.08 72.86
N GLU A 30 -2.83 -23.17 73.42
CA GLU A 30 -1.80 -23.15 74.44
C GLU A 30 -0.45 -23.51 73.80
N ILE A 31 0.57 -22.70 74.08
CA ILE A 31 1.96 -22.94 73.71
C ILE A 31 2.74 -23.25 74.96
N TYR A 32 3.37 -24.42 74.99
CA TYR A 32 4.36 -24.79 75.99
C TYR A 32 5.75 -24.80 75.38
N ARG A 33 6.65 -23.99 75.94
CA ARG A 33 8.04 -23.89 75.48
C ARG A 33 8.94 -24.77 76.31
N GLU A 34 9.40 -25.87 75.74
CA GLU A 34 10.15 -26.89 76.48
C GLU A 34 11.50 -26.41 77.00
N SER A 35 12.13 -25.46 76.31
CA SER A 35 13.44 -24.91 76.73
C SER A 35 13.37 -24.03 77.99
N SER A 36 12.19 -23.54 78.37
CA SER A 36 12.02 -22.63 79.51
C SER A 36 10.92 -23.06 80.49
N GLY A 37 10.08 -24.02 80.13
CA GLY A 37 8.91 -24.42 80.90
C GLY A 37 7.73 -23.44 80.81
N GLU A 38 7.85 -22.38 80.01
CA GLU A 38 6.83 -21.34 79.87
C GLU A 38 5.56 -21.85 79.18
N ARG A 39 4.39 -21.47 79.70
CA ARG A 39 3.08 -21.73 79.09
C ARG A 39 2.37 -20.42 78.81
N VAL A 40 1.93 -20.24 77.57
CA VAL A 40 1.22 -19.04 77.13
C VAL A 40 -0.02 -19.44 76.33
N THR A 41 -1.14 -18.80 76.64
CA THR A 41 -2.37 -18.91 75.83
C THR A 41 -2.37 -17.82 74.77
N LEU A 42 -2.55 -18.18 73.51
CA LEU A 42 -2.61 -17.24 72.39
C LEU A 42 -3.99 -17.28 71.73
N GLY A 43 -4.56 -16.09 71.50
CA GLY A 43 -5.73 -15.89 70.67
C GLY A 43 -5.36 -15.58 69.23
N LYS A 44 -6.38 -15.50 68.35
CA LYS A 44 -6.20 -15.03 66.98
C LYS A 44 -5.49 -13.68 66.97
N SER A 45 -4.53 -13.52 66.05
CA SER A 45 -3.71 -12.32 65.87
C SER A 45 -2.77 -11.99 67.03
N SER A 46 -2.52 -12.93 67.95
CA SER A 46 -1.50 -12.79 68.99
C SER A 46 -0.10 -13.18 68.50
N VAL A 47 0.92 -12.53 69.04
CA VAL A 47 2.34 -12.84 68.82
C VAL A 47 2.97 -13.30 70.12
N PHE A 48 3.71 -14.39 70.06
CA PHE A 48 4.60 -14.85 71.13
C PHE A 48 6.06 -14.60 70.72
N ASN A 49 6.82 -13.91 71.56
CA ASN A 49 8.20 -13.54 71.27
C ASN A 49 9.12 -13.98 72.41
N ALA A 50 10.17 -14.74 72.07
CA ALA A 50 11.17 -15.22 73.02
C ALA A 50 12.16 -14.12 73.48
N GLY A 51 12.17 -12.97 72.82
CA GLY A 51 13.10 -11.86 73.02
C GLY A 51 14.17 -11.74 71.93
N GLU A 52 14.81 -10.58 71.85
CA GLU A 52 15.92 -10.33 70.91
C GLU A 52 17.11 -11.26 71.20
N GLY A 53 17.68 -11.88 70.16
CA GLY A 53 18.81 -12.81 70.27
C GLY A 53 18.48 -14.20 70.87
N LYS A 54 17.20 -14.53 71.11
CA LYS A 54 16.76 -15.83 71.66
C LYS A 54 15.97 -16.62 70.62
N HIS A 55 16.14 -17.95 70.58
CA HIS A 55 15.36 -18.83 69.71
C HIS A 55 14.16 -19.43 70.44
N LEU A 56 13.02 -19.60 69.77
CA LEU A 56 11.83 -20.24 70.35
C LEU A 56 12.12 -21.67 70.84
N GLY A 57 12.93 -22.44 70.10
CA GLY A 57 13.21 -23.84 70.41
C GLY A 57 12.01 -24.74 70.16
N ARG A 58 11.98 -25.93 70.76
CA ARG A 58 10.86 -26.86 70.62
C ARG A 58 9.64 -26.36 71.42
N LEU A 59 8.52 -26.21 70.74
CA LEU A 59 7.22 -25.80 71.28
C LEU A 59 6.24 -26.97 71.19
N LEU A 60 5.42 -27.16 72.20
CA LEU A 60 4.23 -28.02 72.14
C LEU A 60 3.01 -27.11 72.01
N ILE A 61 2.23 -27.33 70.97
CA ILE A 61 1.04 -26.53 70.66
C ILE A 61 -0.20 -27.40 70.82
N SER A 62 -1.14 -26.97 71.65
CA SER A 62 -2.39 -27.68 71.90
C SER A 62 -3.59 -26.74 71.87
N SER A 63 -4.79 -27.31 71.72
CA SER A 63 -6.04 -26.56 71.88
C SER A 63 -7.06 -27.41 72.64
N ARG A 64 -8.00 -26.75 73.33
CA ARG A 64 -9.06 -27.44 74.10
C ARG A 64 -10.19 -27.96 73.22
N THR A 65 -10.30 -27.46 72.01
CA THR A 65 -11.28 -27.85 71.00
C THR A 65 -10.57 -28.21 69.70
N ASP A 66 -11.27 -28.86 68.79
CA ASP A 66 -10.78 -28.97 67.41
C ASP A 66 -10.65 -27.56 66.83
N ASN A 67 -9.50 -27.27 66.23
CA ASN A 67 -9.13 -25.91 65.87
C ASN A 67 -8.27 -25.89 64.61
N GLN A 68 -8.73 -25.20 63.57
CA GLN A 68 -7.93 -24.92 62.39
C GLN A 68 -7.10 -23.65 62.61
N ILE A 69 -5.78 -23.78 62.48
CA ILE A 69 -4.84 -22.70 62.78
C ILE A 69 -3.87 -22.41 61.63
N GLU A 70 -3.50 -21.15 61.50
CA GLU A 70 -2.40 -20.69 60.65
C GLU A 70 -1.36 -19.99 61.52
N ILE A 71 -0.15 -20.53 61.53
CA ILE A 71 1.00 -20.02 62.29
C ILE A 71 2.08 -19.51 61.34
N GLN A 72 2.69 -18.38 61.67
CA GLN A 72 3.90 -17.88 61.04
C GLN A 72 5.00 -17.71 62.10
N PHE A 73 6.26 -17.84 61.71
CA PHE A 73 7.40 -17.65 62.60
C PHE A 73 8.57 -17.08 61.81
N GLY A 74 9.49 -16.41 62.50
CA GLY A 74 10.66 -15.82 61.87
C GLY A 74 11.59 -15.12 62.85
N PHE A 75 12.53 -14.34 62.29
CA PHE A 75 13.55 -13.61 63.04
C PHE A 75 13.19 -12.11 63.17
N GLY A 76 13.75 -11.44 64.18
CA GLY A 76 13.65 -9.99 64.38
C GLY A 76 12.45 -9.55 65.22
N THR A 77 11.92 -8.35 64.94
CA THR A 77 10.70 -7.83 65.55
C THR A 77 9.53 -8.01 64.59
N PHE A 78 8.44 -8.60 65.07
CA PHE A 78 7.21 -8.75 64.28
C PHE A 78 6.07 -7.99 64.96
N THR A 79 5.48 -7.07 64.21
CA THR A 79 4.27 -6.34 64.60
C THR A 79 3.13 -6.88 63.74
N PRO A 80 2.12 -7.57 64.33
CA PRO A 80 1.05 -8.16 63.56
C PRO A 80 0.22 -7.06 62.90
N PRO A 81 -0.30 -7.27 61.68
CA PRO A 81 -1.24 -6.34 61.07
C PRO A 81 -2.46 -6.18 61.98
N VAL A 82 -2.79 -4.95 62.36
CA VAL A 82 -3.97 -4.68 63.19
C VAL A 82 -5.21 -4.88 62.31
N GLU A 83 -5.99 -5.93 62.55
CA GLU A 83 -7.26 -6.15 61.84
C GLU A 83 -8.18 -4.94 62.10
N GLY A 84 -8.58 -4.25 61.03
CA GLY A 84 -9.44 -3.06 61.11
C GLY A 84 -8.73 -1.71 61.03
N GLN A 85 -7.39 -1.67 60.94
CA GLN A 85 -6.70 -0.43 60.62
C GLN A 85 -6.76 -0.19 59.11
N SER A 86 -7.87 0.39 58.66
CA SER A 86 -7.91 1.05 57.36
C SER A 86 -6.95 2.23 57.43
N VAL A 87 -5.84 2.16 56.69
CA VAL A 87 -5.07 3.34 56.37
C VAL A 87 -5.95 4.16 55.44
N VAL A 88 -6.77 5.04 56.02
CA VAL A 88 -7.42 6.09 55.24
C VAL A 88 -6.31 7.07 54.87
N VAL A 89 -5.73 6.87 53.69
CA VAL A 89 -4.91 7.89 53.01
C VAL A 89 -5.83 9.06 52.69
N GLN A 90 -6.09 9.94 53.67
CA GLN A 90 -6.95 11.12 53.51
C GLN A 90 -6.35 12.18 52.58
N ALA A 91 -5.05 12.07 52.29
CA ALA A 91 -4.42 12.59 51.08
C ALA A 91 -3.03 11.96 50.98
N LEU A 92 -2.66 11.46 49.80
CA LEU A 92 -1.24 11.30 49.48
C LEU A 92 -0.60 12.69 49.61
N PRO A 93 0.58 12.85 50.26
CA PRO A 93 1.32 14.10 50.16
C PRO A 93 1.50 14.41 48.67
N ASN A 94 1.25 15.66 48.28
CA ASN A 94 1.42 16.11 46.92
C ASN A 94 2.88 15.85 46.54
N VAL A 95 3.13 14.82 45.71
CA VAL A 95 4.44 14.61 45.11
C VAL A 95 4.56 15.66 44.02
N VAL A 96 5.11 16.82 44.38
CA VAL A 96 5.47 17.85 43.42
C VAL A 96 6.71 17.34 42.68
N ILE A 97 6.48 16.77 41.50
CA ILE A 97 7.55 16.48 40.54
C ILE A 97 7.87 17.83 39.89
N GLU A 98 8.73 18.64 40.51
CA GLU A 98 9.11 19.95 39.96
C GLU A 98 9.80 19.80 38.60
N GLN A 99 10.49 18.66 38.36
CA GLN A 99 11.06 18.30 37.07
C GLN A 99 11.01 16.78 36.90
N GLN A 100 10.38 16.31 35.82
CA GLN A 100 10.55 14.93 35.40
C GLN A 100 12.02 14.75 34.96
N PRO A 101 12.69 13.65 35.33
CA PRO A 101 14.00 13.33 34.77
C PRO A 101 13.91 13.36 33.24
N ALA A 102 14.82 14.06 32.59
CA ALA A 102 14.90 14.05 31.13
C ALA A 102 15.11 12.61 30.66
N VAL A 103 14.30 12.18 29.70
CA VAL A 103 14.52 10.88 29.04
C VAL A 103 15.75 11.02 28.16
N GLU A 104 16.90 10.55 28.64
CA GLU A 104 18.12 10.43 27.83
C GLU A 104 18.08 9.15 27.01
N ILE A 105 18.19 9.30 25.69
CA ILE A 105 18.37 8.19 24.75
C ILE A 105 19.88 7.89 24.70
N ALA A 106 20.29 6.69 25.09
CA ALA A 106 21.70 6.30 25.10
C ALA A 106 22.28 6.28 23.66
N PRO A 107 23.61 6.41 23.50
CA PRO A 107 24.25 6.23 22.20
C PRO A 107 23.85 4.89 21.56
N ASN A 108 23.43 4.91 20.29
CA ASN A 108 22.91 3.76 19.51
C ASN A 108 21.50 3.25 19.90
N GLN A 109 20.75 3.98 20.72
CA GLN A 109 19.35 3.64 21.01
C GLN A 109 18.44 4.38 20.01
N GLN A 110 17.56 3.65 19.30
CA GLN A 110 16.60 4.23 18.37
C GLN A 110 15.22 4.36 19.02
N LEU A 111 14.66 5.58 19.01
CA LEU A 111 13.26 5.82 19.33
C LEU A 111 12.43 5.62 18.06
N ALA A 112 11.60 4.58 18.04
CA ALA A 112 10.66 4.34 16.95
C ALA A 112 9.41 5.21 17.12
N VAL A 113 9.29 6.28 16.33
CA VAL A 113 8.04 7.05 16.22
C VAL A 113 7.17 6.35 15.17
N ASN A 114 6.24 5.52 15.61
CA ASN A 114 5.40 4.73 14.69
C ASN A 114 4.36 5.60 13.96
N GLN A 115 3.93 6.71 14.57
CA GLN A 115 2.98 7.65 13.98
C GLN A 115 3.26 9.07 14.50
N LEU A 116 3.35 10.04 13.59
CA LEU A 116 3.39 11.45 13.94
C LEU A 116 1.95 11.94 14.23
N PRO A 117 1.74 12.84 15.20
CA PRO A 117 0.46 13.50 15.40
C PRO A 117 -0.01 14.23 14.13
N ALA A 118 -1.33 14.33 13.94
CA ALA A 118 -1.89 15.14 12.86
C ALA A 118 -1.55 16.62 13.07
N VAL A 119 -1.18 17.31 11.99
CA VAL A 119 -0.95 18.76 12.00
C VAL A 119 -2.25 19.46 11.59
N GLU A 120 -2.86 20.20 12.51
CA GLU A 120 -3.98 21.09 12.22
C GLU A 120 -3.50 22.54 12.08
N LEU A 121 -3.98 23.23 11.04
CA LEU A 121 -3.74 24.66 10.84
C LEU A 121 -4.85 25.46 11.54
N ALA A 122 -4.49 26.24 12.56
CA ALA A 122 -5.43 27.13 13.23
C ALA A 122 -5.92 28.27 12.31
N ALA A 123 -7.03 28.92 12.67
CA ALA A 123 -7.51 30.09 11.96
C ALA A 123 -6.40 31.16 11.82
N ASN A 124 -6.24 31.70 10.61
CA ASN A 124 -5.18 32.64 10.20
C ASN A 124 -3.74 32.07 10.12
N GLN A 125 -3.54 30.75 10.15
CA GLN A 125 -2.28 30.15 9.68
C GLN A 125 -2.30 29.95 8.16
N GLN A 126 -1.14 30.20 7.51
CA GLN A 126 -0.94 29.93 6.10
C GLN A 126 0.15 28.87 5.92
N LEU A 127 -0.15 27.82 5.16
CA LEU A 127 0.83 26.81 4.74
C LEU A 127 1.54 27.30 3.48
N GLY A 128 2.82 27.62 3.59
CA GLY A 128 3.66 27.98 2.44
C GLY A 128 4.09 26.73 1.67
N VAL A 129 3.58 26.56 0.45
CA VAL A 129 4.08 25.55 -0.49
C VAL A 129 5.09 26.23 -1.41
N THR A 130 6.39 26.02 -1.16
CA THR A 130 7.48 26.65 -1.94
C THR A 130 7.70 25.99 -3.30
N THR A 131 7.40 24.70 -3.41
CA THR A 131 7.46 23.96 -4.68
C THR A 131 6.31 22.97 -4.75
N LEU A 132 5.48 23.10 -5.77
CA LEU A 132 4.54 22.04 -6.12
C LEU A 132 5.33 20.92 -6.81
N PRO A 133 5.08 19.64 -6.48
CA PRO A 133 5.64 18.55 -7.25
C PRO A 133 5.19 18.65 -8.72
N PRO A 134 6.04 18.27 -9.67
CA PRO A 134 5.70 18.32 -11.09
C PRO A 134 4.46 17.47 -11.36
N VAL A 135 3.54 18.02 -12.16
CA VAL A 135 2.36 17.29 -12.62
C VAL A 135 2.80 16.26 -13.64
N GLU A 136 2.64 14.98 -13.31
CA GLU A 136 3.00 13.85 -14.16
C GLU A 136 1.72 13.18 -14.70
N PHE A 137 1.57 13.14 -16.02
CA PHE A 137 0.45 12.46 -16.67
C PHE A 137 0.75 10.96 -16.75
N LYS A 138 0.10 10.16 -15.89
CA LYS A 138 0.33 8.70 -15.79
C LYS A 138 -0.11 7.86 -17.00
N ALA A 139 -0.75 8.46 -18.00
CA ALA A 139 -1.26 7.79 -19.20
C ALA A 139 -1.31 8.78 -20.36
N PRO A 140 -1.33 8.32 -21.63
CA PRO A 140 -1.63 9.18 -22.77
C PRO A 140 -3.04 9.75 -22.59
N GLN A 141 -3.12 10.99 -22.13
CA GLN A 141 -4.37 11.75 -22.08
C GLN A 141 -4.57 12.38 -23.46
N PRO A 142 -5.65 12.06 -24.17
CA PRO A 142 -5.91 12.67 -25.47
C PRO A 142 -6.11 14.18 -25.28
N VAL A 143 -5.16 14.97 -25.79
CA VAL A 143 -5.28 16.42 -25.87
C VAL A 143 -6.21 16.73 -27.03
N ASN A 144 -7.41 17.22 -26.74
CA ASN A 144 -8.36 17.62 -27.77
C ASN A 144 -8.02 19.04 -28.24
N VAL A 145 -7.40 19.16 -29.41
CA VAL A 145 -7.05 20.45 -30.02
C VAL A 145 -8.29 20.99 -30.73
N GLN A 146 -8.99 21.95 -30.11
CA GLN A 146 -10.23 22.52 -30.67
C GLN A 146 -10.01 23.35 -31.94
N SER A 147 -8.81 23.91 -32.12
CA SER A 147 -8.45 24.61 -33.35
C SER A 147 -6.94 24.58 -33.55
N LEU A 148 -6.50 24.20 -34.73
CA LEU A 148 -5.11 24.39 -35.15
C LEU A 148 -4.93 25.82 -35.70
N PRO A 149 -3.78 26.46 -35.45
CA PRO A 149 -3.47 27.73 -36.08
C PRO A 149 -3.39 27.58 -37.60
N ALA A 150 -3.76 28.64 -38.33
CA ALA A 150 -3.65 28.66 -39.78
C ALA A 150 -2.18 28.49 -40.22
N VAL A 151 -1.95 27.65 -41.23
CA VAL A 151 -0.63 27.49 -41.83
C VAL A 151 -0.37 28.67 -42.75
N THR A 152 0.57 29.54 -42.37
CA THR A 152 1.08 30.63 -43.20
C THR A 152 2.32 30.16 -43.95
N LEU A 153 2.32 30.33 -45.27
CA LEU A 153 3.49 30.09 -46.11
C LEU A 153 4.30 31.37 -46.21
N GLU A 154 5.59 31.31 -45.84
CA GLU A 154 6.50 32.44 -45.96
C GLU A 154 6.83 32.72 -47.44
N ALA A 155 7.16 33.97 -47.78
CA ALA A 155 7.36 34.39 -49.18
C ALA A 155 8.47 33.61 -49.94
N ALA A 156 9.40 32.99 -49.22
CA ALA A 156 10.48 32.16 -49.78
C ALA A 156 10.22 30.65 -49.68
N GLN A 157 9.05 30.24 -49.20
CA GLN A 157 8.74 28.83 -48.99
C GLN A 157 8.36 28.15 -50.31
N VAL A 158 9.21 27.21 -50.73
CA VAL A 158 8.96 26.41 -51.94
C VAL A 158 8.08 25.21 -51.57
N VAL A 159 6.84 25.21 -52.07
CA VAL A 159 5.96 24.04 -52.03
C VAL A 159 6.24 23.20 -53.27
N LYS A 160 6.70 21.97 -53.07
CA LYS A 160 6.78 20.98 -54.15
C LYS A 160 5.44 20.29 -54.31
N VAL A 161 4.88 20.34 -55.50
CA VAL A 161 3.76 19.48 -55.91
C VAL A 161 4.40 18.27 -56.58
N ASP A 162 4.28 17.09 -55.97
CA ASP A 162 4.95 15.87 -56.43
C ASP A 162 4.37 15.35 -57.77
N GLU A 163 3.13 15.71 -58.10
CA GLU A 163 2.47 15.34 -59.35
C GLU A 163 2.20 16.58 -60.20
N GLN A 164 3.10 16.82 -61.15
CA GLN A 164 2.87 17.83 -62.19
C GLN A 164 1.82 17.31 -63.17
N VAL A 165 0.73 18.07 -63.35
CA VAL A 165 -0.18 17.86 -64.49
C VAL A 165 0.60 17.95 -65.79
N SER A 166 0.27 17.11 -66.77
CA SER A 166 0.99 17.15 -68.06
C SER A 166 0.95 18.54 -68.67
N SER A 167 2.06 18.94 -69.29
CA SER A 167 2.24 20.25 -69.92
C SER A 167 1.48 20.41 -71.24
N GLY A 168 0.84 19.34 -71.75
CA GLY A 168 0.07 19.38 -72.99
C GLY A 168 -0.96 18.25 -73.07
N LEU A 169 -1.99 18.46 -73.90
CA LEU A 169 -3.00 17.48 -74.25
C LEU A 169 -2.91 17.23 -75.75
N VAL A 170 -2.68 15.99 -76.17
CA VAL A 170 -2.61 15.61 -77.59
C VAL A 170 -3.78 14.72 -77.93
N THR A 171 -4.51 15.04 -78.99
CA THR A 171 -5.64 14.23 -79.47
C THR A 171 -5.44 13.86 -80.93
N GLU A 172 -5.69 12.60 -81.28
CA GLU A 172 -5.58 12.11 -82.65
C GLU A 172 -6.79 11.25 -83.02
N ALA A 173 -7.25 11.38 -84.26
CA ALA A 173 -8.26 10.49 -84.84
C ALA A 173 -7.56 9.50 -85.79
N VAL A 174 -7.68 8.22 -85.48
CA VAL A 174 -7.06 7.12 -86.20
C VAL A 174 -8.14 6.41 -87.03
N SER A 175 -7.91 6.31 -88.33
CA SER A 175 -8.81 5.64 -89.28
C SER A 175 -8.10 4.66 -90.22
N VAL A 176 -6.80 4.45 -90.01
CA VAL A 176 -5.96 3.54 -90.80
C VAL A 176 -5.28 2.59 -89.82
N PHE A 177 -5.45 1.29 -90.05
CA PHE A 177 -4.87 0.23 -89.21
C PHE A 177 -3.90 -0.65 -90.03
N PRO A 178 -2.83 -1.18 -89.41
CA PRO A 178 -2.43 -0.97 -88.02
C PRO A 178 -1.88 0.45 -87.80
N HIS A 179 -2.12 1.01 -86.62
CA HIS A 179 -1.59 2.30 -86.20
C HIS A 179 -0.71 2.13 -84.98
N ASN A 180 0.53 2.60 -85.07
CA ASN A 180 1.53 2.43 -84.01
C ASN A 180 1.63 3.71 -83.20
N ILE A 181 1.31 3.62 -81.92
CA ILE A 181 1.55 4.67 -80.95
C ILE A 181 2.95 4.44 -80.39
N ALA A 182 3.86 5.39 -80.63
CA ALA A 182 5.23 5.29 -80.14
C ALA A 182 5.30 5.39 -78.61
N GLN A 183 6.37 4.81 -78.05
CA GLN A 183 6.74 4.99 -76.64
C GLN A 183 6.89 6.49 -76.34
N ASN A 184 6.27 6.96 -75.26
CA ASN A 184 6.44 8.32 -74.78
C ASN A 184 6.81 8.32 -73.30
N ALA A 185 8.05 8.71 -72.99
CA ALA A 185 8.58 8.75 -71.63
C ALA A 185 7.93 9.83 -70.74
N THR A 186 7.24 10.82 -71.31
CA THR A 186 6.55 11.87 -70.55
C THR A 186 5.05 11.64 -70.43
N ARG A 187 4.49 10.64 -71.13
CA ARG A 187 3.06 10.27 -71.05
C ARG A 187 2.72 9.81 -69.64
N LYS A 188 1.68 10.42 -69.07
CA LYS A 188 1.07 10.00 -67.80
C LYS A 188 -0.05 9.00 -68.08
N ALA A 189 -0.91 9.30 -69.05
CA ALA A 189 -1.99 8.41 -69.45
C ALA A 189 -2.39 8.63 -70.91
N ILE A 190 -2.92 7.59 -71.54
CA ILE A 190 -3.61 7.69 -72.83
C ILE A 190 -5.01 7.12 -72.71
N THR A 191 -5.99 7.87 -73.18
CA THR A 191 -7.37 7.42 -73.32
C THR A 191 -7.64 7.10 -74.78
N ILE A 192 -8.13 5.90 -75.05
CA ILE A 192 -8.43 5.40 -76.38
C ILE A 192 -9.92 5.09 -76.42
N LYS A 193 -10.62 5.64 -77.41
CA LYS A 193 -12.06 5.46 -77.57
C LYS A 193 -12.39 4.95 -78.97
N ALA A 194 -13.02 3.78 -79.05
CA ALA A 194 -13.58 3.26 -80.30
C ALA A 194 -14.82 4.07 -80.68
N ALA A 195 -14.97 4.38 -81.97
CA ALA A 195 -16.19 5.05 -82.44
C ALA A 195 -17.40 4.12 -82.31
N LYS A 196 -18.56 4.68 -81.94
CA LYS A 196 -19.84 3.95 -81.87
C LYS A 196 -20.29 3.40 -83.23
N ALA A 197 -19.75 3.94 -84.33
CA ALA A 197 -20.07 3.53 -85.68
C ALA A 197 -19.19 2.38 -86.20
N ASN A 198 -18.24 1.89 -85.39
CA ASN A 198 -17.38 0.77 -85.77
C ASN A 198 -18.23 -0.48 -85.99
N SER A 199 -17.86 -1.23 -87.02
CA SER A 199 -18.51 -2.46 -87.45
C SER A 199 -17.91 -3.71 -86.81
N ALA A 200 -16.65 -3.61 -86.35
CA ALA A 200 -15.94 -4.63 -85.60
C ALA A 200 -15.21 -4.01 -84.39
N SER A 201 -14.78 -4.87 -83.46
CA SER A 201 -13.94 -4.45 -82.35
C SER A 201 -12.56 -3.98 -82.82
N VAL A 202 -12.00 -3.02 -82.08
CA VAL A 202 -10.62 -2.56 -82.26
C VAL A 202 -9.77 -3.19 -81.17
N PHE A 203 -8.55 -3.61 -81.49
CA PHE A 203 -7.62 -4.16 -80.51
C PHE A 203 -6.49 -3.18 -80.22
N ILE A 204 -6.16 -3.05 -78.93
CA ILE A 204 -4.97 -2.41 -78.40
C ILE A 204 -4.03 -3.54 -78.00
N ASP A 205 -3.06 -3.84 -78.86
CA ASP A 205 -2.28 -5.08 -78.83
C ASP A 205 -3.21 -6.32 -78.76
N ALA A 206 -3.31 -6.97 -77.59
CA ALA A 206 -4.18 -8.12 -77.36
C ALA A 206 -5.51 -7.79 -76.67
N PHE A 207 -5.74 -6.53 -76.27
CA PHE A 207 -6.93 -6.11 -75.54
C PHE A 207 -8.00 -5.61 -76.51
N GLU A 208 -9.21 -6.19 -76.42
CA GLU A 208 -10.35 -5.85 -77.28
C GLU A 208 -11.14 -4.66 -76.75
N LEU A 209 -11.56 -3.77 -77.66
CA LEU A 209 -12.42 -2.63 -77.40
C LEU A 209 -13.63 -2.66 -78.35
N GLU A 210 -14.83 -2.85 -77.81
CA GLU A 210 -16.07 -2.88 -78.60
C GLU A 210 -16.45 -1.48 -79.11
N ALA A 211 -17.37 -1.42 -80.08
CA ALA A 211 -17.84 -0.17 -80.66
C ALA A 211 -18.42 0.78 -79.60
N GLY A 212 -17.82 1.97 -79.46
CA GLY A 212 -18.24 2.99 -78.51
C GLY A 212 -17.60 2.89 -77.12
N GLU A 213 -16.83 1.84 -76.85
CA GLU A 213 -16.10 1.69 -75.60
C GLU A 213 -14.88 2.60 -75.52
N ARG A 214 -14.40 2.79 -74.29
CA ARG A 214 -13.19 3.56 -74.00
C ARG A 214 -12.37 2.88 -72.92
N ILE A 215 -11.06 3.06 -73.00
CA ILE A 215 -10.11 2.65 -71.97
C ILE A 215 -9.11 3.77 -71.72
N THR A 216 -8.64 3.87 -70.48
CA THR A 216 -7.53 4.74 -70.09
C THR A 216 -6.39 3.85 -69.60
N ILE A 217 -5.20 4.07 -70.14
CA ILE A 217 -4.00 3.28 -69.89
C ILE A 217 -2.91 4.21 -69.34
N GLU A 218 -2.44 3.92 -68.14
CA GLU A 218 -1.31 4.63 -67.49
C GLU A 218 0.00 3.90 -67.84
N SER A 219 0.47 4.06 -69.08
CA SER A 219 1.69 3.42 -69.56
C SER A 219 2.45 4.33 -70.51
N THR A 220 3.77 4.29 -70.42
CA THR A 220 4.69 4.99 -71.33
C THR A 220 5.07 4.15 -72.56
N ALA A 221 4.70 2.87 -72.59
CA ALA A 221 5.10 1.92 -73.64
C ALA A 221 4.52 2.29 -75.01
N ASP A 222 5.12 1.75 -76.07
CA ASP A 222 4.50 1.70 -77.39
C ASP A 222 3.28 0.75 -77.39
N MET A 223 2.31 1.03 -78.25
CA MET A 223 1.07 0.26 -78.39
C MET A 223 0.70 0.18 -79.86
N THR A 224 0.16 -0.95 -80.30
CA THR A 224 -0.36 -1.10 -81.66
C THR A 224 -1.88 -1.18 -81.66
N LEU A 225 -2.52 -0.26 -82.37
CA LEU A 225 -3.95 -0.32 -82.65
C LEU A 225 -4.18 -1.14 -83.92
N THR A 226 -5.04 -2.16 -83.83
CA THR A 226 -5.48 -2.93 -84.99
C THR A 226 -7.01 -2.95 -85.08
N GLY A 227 -7.54 -2.99 -86.30
CA GLY A 227 -8.97 -2.89 -86.54
C GLY A 227 -9.30 -3.16 -88.00
N THR A 228 -10.59 -3.16 -88.34
CA THR A 228 -11.05 -3.41 -89.71
C THR A 228 -11.06 -2.10 -90.52
N ALA A 229 -10.88 -2.19 -91.84
CA ALA A 229 -10.98 -1.03 -92.72
C ALA A 229 -12.34 -0.35 -92.60
N GLY A 230 -12.34 0.96 -92.28
CA GLY A 230 -13.55 1.76 -92.07
C GLY A 230 -13.89 2.02 -90.60
N ASP A 231 -13.31 1.26 -89.67
CA ASP A 231 -13.42 1.55 -88.24
C ASP A 231 -12.51 2.73 -87.85
N THR A 232 -12.84 3.41 -86.75
CA THR A 232 -12.08 4.56 -86.27
C THR A 232 -11.93 4.58 -84.75
N VAL A 233 -10.87 5.24 -84.29
CA VAL A 233 -10.53 5.41 -82.88
C VAL A 233 -10.12 6.86 -82.65
N THR A 234 -10.40 7.40 -81.46
CA THR A 234 -9.82 8.65 -81.00
C THR A 234 -8.89 8.37 -79.83
N THR A 235 -7.66 8.88 -79.90
CA THR A 235 -6.71 8.86 -78.80
C THR A 235 -6.64 10.24 -78.15
N MET A 236 -6.42 10.25 -76.84
CA MET A 236 -6.20 11.45 -76.03
C MET A 236 -5.10 11.15 -75.04
N GLU A 237 -3.96 11.79 -75.24
CA GLU A 237 -2.75 11.59 -74.45
C GLU A 237 -2.49 12.78 -73.54
N ILE A 238 -2.21 12.48 -72.27
CA ILE A 238 -1.86 13.40 -71.19
C ILE A 238 -0.46 13.01 -70.74
#